data_AF-A0A7V2W6V5-F1
#
_entry.id   AF-A0A7V2W6V5-F1
#
_cell.length_a   1.000
_cell.length_b   1.000
_cell.length_c   1.000
_cell.angle_alpha   90.00
_cell.angle_beta   90.00
_cell.angle_gamma   90.00
#
_symmetry.space_group_name_H-M   'P 1'
#
loop_
_entity.id
_entity.type
_entity.pdbx_description
1 polymer ?
#
loop_
_entity_poly.entity_id
_entity_poly.type
_entity_poly.pdbx_seq_one_letter_code
_entity_poly.pdbx_strand_id
1 'polypeptide(L)'
;MSSHSSSQFKFNGILGVVLLVAFFVGIFFIMSGIFWVLKWVAPVMLVAAFIIDRSVVTGYVKWLIDTVKSNPLFGIGAIVFTIIGYMVVFPFLLAKALFKKKVKEVTQDFENRQQGEFVDYEEVSSEPKKEETLELPRLERMERRQQKRNDYDNMFE
;
A
#
# COMPACT_ATOMS: atom_id res chain seq x y z
N MET A 1 -37.27 -47.35 3.43
CA MET A 1 -37.14 -46.84 2.04
C MET A 1 -37.56 -45.39 2.05
N SER A 2 -36.59 -44.46 2.04
CA SER A 2 -36.85 -43.01 2.00
C SER A 2 -36.98 -42.55 0.55
N SER A 3 -38.13 -41.99 0.20
CA SER A 3 -38.36 -41.39 -1.11
C SER A 3 -37.69 -40.02 -1.15
N HIS A 4 -36.63 -39.88 -1.96
CA HIS A 4 -36.09 -38.58 -2.32
C HIS A 4 -36.97 -37.95 -3.40
N SER A 5 -37.78 -36.96 -3.01
CA SER A 5 -38.47 -36.09 -3.96
C SER A 5 -37.43 -35.25 -4.71
N SER A 6 -37.08 -35.68 -5.92
CA SER A 6 -36.34 -34.84 -6.86
C SER A 6 -37.31 -33.82 -7.45
N SER A 7 -37.23 -32.58 -6.97
CA SER A 7 -37.93 -31.45 -7.55
C SER A 7 -37.38 -31.17 -8.95
N GLN A 8 -37.95 -31.84 -9.95
CA GLN A 8 -37.69 -31.57 -11.36
C GLN A 8 -38.28 -30.20 -11.70
N PHE A 9 -37.48 -29.16 -11.57
CA PHE A 9 -37.80 -27.82 -12.05
C PHE A 9 -37.95 -27.87 -13.56
N LYS A 10 -39.19 -28.03 -14.05
CA LYS A 10 -39.50 -27.90 -15.48
C LYS A 10 -39.42 -26.41 -15.83
N PHE A 11 -38.22 -25.97 -16.20
CA PHE A 11 -38.00 -24.62 -16.72
C PHE A 11 -38.73 -24.50 -18.06
N ASN A 12 -39.95 -23.97 -18.05
CA ASN A 12 -40.55 -23.43 -19.26
C ASN A 12 -39.65 -22.28 -19.72
N GLY A 13 -39.28 -22.22 -21.01
CA GLY A 13 -38.36 -21.18 -21.53
C GLY A 13 -38.78 -19.76 -21.16
N ILE A 14 -40.09 -19.51 -21.03
CA ILE A 14 -40.67 -18.24 -20.57
C ILE A 14 -40.26 -17.92 -19.12
N LEU A 15 -40.28 -18.90 -18.22
CA LEU A 15 -39.86 -18.72 -16.83
C LEU A 15 -38.37 -18.36 -16.74
N GLY A 16 -37.54 -18.93 -17.61
CA GLY A 16 -36.12 -18.59 -17.69
C GLY A 16 -35.86 -17.18 -18.21
N VAL A 17 -36.62 -16.73 -19.21
CA VAL A 17 -36.55 -15.34 -19.68
C VAL A 17 -37.00 -14.37 -18.58
N VAL A 18 -38.08 -14.67 -17.86
CA VAL A 18 -38.55 -13.84 -16.74
C VAL A 18 -37.51 -13.77 -15.62
N LEU A 19 -36.88 -14.89 -15.24
CA LEU A 19 -35.81 -14.92 -14.24
C LEU A 19 -34.58 -14.12 -14.69
N LEU A 20 -34.19 -14.23 -15.96
CA LEU A 20 -33.07 -13.47 -16.51
C LEU A 20 -33.36 -11.96 -16.50
N VAL A 21 -34.56 -11.55 -16.88
CA VAL A 21 -34.99 -10.14 -16.79
C VAL A 21 -34.96 -9.67 -15.34
N ALA A 22 -35.53 -10.44 -14.40
CA ALA A 22 -35.52 -10.11 -12.98
C ALA A 22 -34.08 -9.99 -12.42
N PHE A 23 -33.16 -10.85 -12.86
CA PHE A 23 -31.75 -10.79 -12.50
C PHE A 23 -31.09 -9.49 -12.98
N PHE A 24 -31.27 -9.11 -14.25
CA PHE A 24 -30.74 -7.84 -14.77
C PHE A 24 -31.37 -6.62 -14.10
N VAL A 25 -32.67 -6.65 -13.80
CA VAL A 25 -33.34 -5.61 -13.02
C VAL A 25 -32.73 -5.50 -11.63
N GLY A 26 -32.46 -6.63 -10.96
CA GLY A 26 -31.77 -6.65 -9.67
C GLY A 26 -30.39 -5.99 -9.73
N ILE A 27 -29.55 -6.36 -10.71
CA ILE A 27 -28.25 -5.72 -10.93
C ILE A 27 -28.39 -4.23 -11.22
N PHE A 28 -29.37 -3.85 -12.03
CA PHE A 28 -29.61 -2.45 -12.38
C PHE A 28 -29.91 -1.59 -11.14
N PHE A 29 -30.73 -2.08 -10.21
CA PHE A 29 -31.01 -1.37 -8.96
C PHE A 29 -29.76 -1.26 -8.07
N ILE A 30 -28.97 -2.33 -7.95
CA ILE A 30 -27.72 -2.32 -7.18
C ILE A 30 -26.74 -1.31 -7.77
N MET A 31 -26.52 -1.37 -9.09
CA MET A 31 -25.64 -0.44 -9.80
C MET A 31 -26.14 1.00 -9.69
N SER A 32 -27.44 1.23 -9.84
CA SER A 32 -28.03 2.56 -9.69
C SER A 32 -27.81 3.13 -8.30
N GLY A 33 -27.95 2.30 -7.24
CA GLY A 33 -27.65 2.71 -5.87
C GLY A 33 -26.18 3.07 -5.68
N ILE A 34 -25.26 2.24 -6.20
CA ILE A 34 -23.81 2.50 -6.13
C ILE A 34 -23.47 3.81 -6.84
N PHE A 35 -23.92 4.00 -8.08
CA PHE A 35 -23.67 5.22 -8.84
C PHE A 35 -24.32 6.46 -8.22
N TRP A 36 -25.46 6.30 -7.55
CA TRP A 36 -26.10 7.39 -6.82
C TRP A 36 -25.24 7.90 -5.66
N VAL A 37 -24.67 6.99 -4.84
CA VAL A 37 -23.72 7.37 -3.79
C VAL A 37 -22.43 7.92 -4.39
N LEU A 38 -21.92 7.26 -5.42
CA LEU A 38 -20.66 7.60 -6.06
C LEU A 38 -20.70 8.98 -6.72
N LYS A 39 -21.86 9.45 -7.18
CA LYS A 39 -22.07 10.84 -7.64
C LYS A 39 -21.61 11.88 -6.62
N TRP A 40 -21.95 11.67 -5.36
CA TRP A 40 -21.62 12.60 -4.27
C TRP A 40 -20.21 12.38 -3.72
N VAL A 41 -19.76 11.13 -3.69
CA VAL A 41 -18.45 10.75 -3.12
C VAL A 41 -17.31 11.00 -4.11
N ALA A 42 -17.54 10.85 -5.42
CA ALA A 42 -16.53 11.02 -6.46
C ALA A 42 -15.77 12.37 -6.39
N PRO A 43 -16.41 13.55 -6.29
CA PRO A 43 -15.66 14.80 -6.17
C PRO A 43 -14.75 14.81 -4.93
N VAL A 44 -15.20 14.24 -3.81
CA VAL A 44 -14.38 14.07 -2.60
C VAL A 44 -13.20 13.13 -2.87
N MET A 45 -13.40 12.04 -3.62
CA MET A 45 -12.31 11.13 -4.00
C MET A 45 -11.25 11.82 -4.87
N LEU A 46 -11.65 12.71 -5.79
CA LEU A 46 -10.70 13.46 -6.61
C LEU A 46 -9.84 14.38 -5.73
N VAL A 47 -10.46 15.09 -4.78
CA VAL A 47 -9.74 15.94 -3.81
C VAL A 47 -8.82 15.10 -2.94
N ALA A 48 -9.29 13.96 -2.44
CA ALA A 48 -8.46 13.04 -1.66
C ALA A 48 -7.26 12.52 -2.46
N ALA A 49 -7.45 12.15 -3.73
CA ALA A 49 -6.36 11.72 -4.62
C ALA A 49 -5.31 12.83 -4.79
N PHE A 50 -5.76 14.08 -4.94
CA PHE A 50 -4.87 15.24 -5.06
C PHE A 50 -4.06 15.50 -3.78
N ILE A 51 -4.67 15.31 -2.61
CA ILE A 51 -3.99 15.47 -1.31
C ILE A 51 -2.97 14.34 -1.08
N ILE A 52 -3.30 13.09 -1.43
CA ILE A 52 -2.43 11.92 -1.21
C ILE A 52 -1.20 11.98 -2.12
N ASP A 53 -1.41 12.17 -3.42
CA ASP A 53 -0.33 12.33 -4.38
C ASP A 53 -0.79 13.19 -5.56
N ARG A 54 -0.49 14.49 -5.46
CA ARG A 54 -0.77 15.49 -6.50
C ARG A 54 -0.29 15.05 -7.89
N SER A 55 0.84 14.35 -7.97
CA SER A 55 1.42 13.95 -9.26
C SER A 55 0.54 12.98 -10.04
N VAL A 56 -0.32 12.21 -9.36
CA VAL A 56 -1.27 11.30 -10.03
C VAL A 56 -2.35 12.09 -10.75
N VAL A 57 -2.91 13.10 -10.10
CA VAL A 57 -3.96 13.95 -10.68
C VAL A 57 -3.36 14.86 -11.76
N THR A 58 -2.26 15.55 -11.47
CA THR A 58 -1.63 16.44 -12.46
C THR A 58 -1.05 15.65 -13.63
N GLY A 59 -0.55 14.44 -13.39
CA GLY A 59 -0.07 13.55 -14.44
C GLY A 59 -1.20 13.09 -15.36
N TYR A 60 -2.39 12.79 -14.81
CA TYR A 60 -3.57 12.47 -15.60
C TYR A 60 -4.06 13.66 -16.43
N VAL A 61 -4.15 14.87 -15.84
CA VAL A 61 -4.52 16.09 -16.57
C VAL A 61 -3.50 16.41 -17.66
N LYS A 62 -2.21 16.26 -17.37
CA LYS A 62 -1.14 16.43 -18.35
C LYS A 62 -1.29 15.44 -19.50
N TRP A 63 -1.53 14.17 -19.21
CA TRP A 63 -1.81 13.15 -20.22
C TRP A 63 -3.02 13.53 -21.10
N LEU A 64 -4.10 14.05 -20.52
CA LEU A 64 -5.26 14.57 -21.28
C LEU A 64 -4.83 15.67 -22.26
N ILE A 65 -4.09 16.67 -21.80
CA ILE A 65 -3.64 17.80 -22.62
C ILE A 65 -2.70 17.32 -23.73
N ASP A 66 -1.73 16.47 -23.41
CA ASP A 66 -0.77 15.93 -24.37
C ASP A 66 -1.47 15.04 -25.41
N THR A 67 -2.52 14.33 -24.99
CA THR A 67 -3.37 13.53 -25.89
C THR A 67 -4.16 14.43 -26.84
N VAL A 68 -4.74 15.53 -26.36
CA VAL A 68 -5.42 16.50 -27.24
C VAL A 68 -4.46 17.13 -28.25
N LYS A 69 -3.22 17.43 -27.83
CA LYS A 69 -2.21 18.01 -28.72
C LYS A 69 -1.73 17.02 -29.80
N SER A 70 -1.56 15.75 -29.44
CA SER A 70 -1.05 14.72 -30.37
C SER A 70 -2.14 14.11 -31.26
N ASN A 71 -3.32 13.89 -30.71
CA ASN A 71 -4.50 13.40 -31.42
C ASN A 71 -5.77 14.10 -30.88
N PRO A 72 -6.19 15.22 -31.50
CA PRO A 72 -7.31 16.01 -31.02
C PRO A 72 -8.61 15.22 -30.88
N LEU A 73 -8.91 14.34 -31.84
CA LEU A 73 -10.15 13.54 -31.83
C LEU A 73 -10.18 12.61 -30.60
N PHE A 74 -9.08 11.87 -30.38
CA PHE A 74 -9.00 10.97 -29.24
C PHE A 74 -8.94 11.73 -27.91
N GLY A 75 -8.21 12.85 -27.85
CA GLY A 75 -8.11 13.66 -26.64
C GLY A 75 -9.44 14.29 -26.20
N ILE A 76 -10.20 14.84 -27.15
CA ILE A 76 -11.55 15.36 -26.87
C ILE A 76 -12.47 14.22 -26.41
N GLY A 77 -12.41 13.07 -27.10
CA GLY A 77 -13.15 11.87 -26.68
C GLY A 77 -12.81 11.43 -25.26
N ALA A 78 -11.53 11.44 -24.89
CA ALA A 78 -11.08 11.12 -23.55
C ALA A 78 -11.62 12.11 -22.50
N ILE A 79 -11.59 13.43 -22.78
CA ILE A 79 -12.13 14.45 -21.87
C ILE A 79 -13.64 14.25 -21.66
N VAL A 80 -14.40 14.06 -22.73
CA VAL A 80 -15.85 13.80 -22.65
C VAL A 80 -16.11 12.52 -21.85
N PHE A 81 -15.33 11.46 -22.10
CA PHE A 81 -15.41 10.22 -21.34
C PHE A 81 -15.09 10.43 -19.86
N THR A 82 -14.15 11.30 -19.50
CA THR A 82 -13.86 11.64 -18.10
C THR A 82 -15.03 12.36 -17.45
N ILE A 83 -15.69 13.28 -18.15
CA ILE A 83 -16.84 14.04 -17.61
C ILE A 83 -18.04 13.11 -17.38
N ILE A 84 -18.30 12.18 -18.30
CA ILE A 84 -19.41 11.22 -18.17
C ILE A 84 -19.04 10.09 -17.19
N GLY A 85 -17.80 9.61 -17.29
CA GLY A 85 -17.23 8.50 -16.53
C GLY A 85 -16.53 8.90 -15.24
N TYR A 86 -16.72 10.12 -14.73
CA TYR A 86 -16.04 10.63 -13.53
C TYR A 86 -16.26 9.73 -12.31
N MET A 87 -17.43 9.09 -12.24
CA MET A 87 -17.79 8.11 -11.21
C MET A 87 -16.82 6.93 -11.18
N VAL A 88 -16.20 6.55 -12.31
CA VAL A 88 -15.22 5.46 -12.39
C VAL A 88 -13.80 6.02 -12.36
N VAL A 89 -13.55 7.13 -13.07
CA VAL A 89 -12.21 7.72 -13.20
C VAL A 89 -11.69 8.26 -11.86
N PHE A 90 -12.52 8.95 -11.06
CA PHE A 90 -12.05 9.56 -9.80
C PHE A 90 -11.68 8.52 -8.74
N PRO A 91 -12.48 7.46 -8.48
CA PRO A 91 -12.04 6.36 -7.62
C PRO A 91 -10.79 5.67 -8.14
N PHE A 92 -10.65 5.51 -9.46
CA PHE A 92 -9.45 4.94 -10.06
C PHE A 92 -8.20 5.80 -9.78
N LEU A 93 -8.30 7.12 -9.89
CA LEU A 93 -7.20 8.03 -9.55
C LEU A 93 -6.83 7.97 -8.07
N LEU A 94 -7.83 7.90 -7.19
CA LEU A 94 -7.60 7.73 -5.75
C LEU A 94 -6.90 6.41 -5.46
N ALA A 95 -7.39 5.30 -6.02
CA ALA A 95 -6.76 3.99 -5.88
C ALA A 95 -5.30 4.03 -6.35
N LYS A 96 -5.04 4.59 -7.54
CA LYS A 96 -3.69 4.78 -8.07
C LYS A 96 -2.80 5.60 -7.13
N ALA A 97 -3.32 6.67 -6.53
CA ALA A 97 -2.58 7.49 -5.56
C ALA A 97 -2.24 6.70 -4.29
N LEU A 98 -3.20 5.95 -3.74
CA LEU A 98 -2.98 5.10 -2.57
C LEU A 98 -1.94 4.01 -2.84
N PHE A 99 -2.04 3.31 -3.97
CA PHE A 99 -1.06 2.29 -4.35
C PHE A 99 0.33 2.88 -4.55
N LYS A 100 0.44 4.00 -5.26
CA LYS A 100 1.73 4.66 -5.48
C LYS A 100 2.37 5.10 -4.16
N LYS A 101 1.58 5.64 -3.23
CA LYS A 101 2.07 6.01 -1.89
C LYS A 101 2.60 4.79 -1.13
N LYS A 102 1.85 3.69 -1.11
CA LYS A 102 2.29 2.44 -0.46
C LYS A 102 3.56 1.86 -1.07
N VAL A 103 3.66 1.84 -2.40
CA VAL A 103 4.87 1.37 -3.09
C VAL A 103 6.06 2.23 -2.70
N LYS A 104 5.90 3.56 -2.66
CA LYS A 104 6.95 4.48 -2.25
C LYS A 104 7.43 4.24 -0.81
N GLU A 105 6.49 4.09 0.13
CA GLU A 105 6.81 3.79 1.53
C GLU A 105 7.62 2.49 1.65
N VAL A 106 7.16 1.42 0.99
CA VAL A 106 7.87 0.13 0.99
C VAL A 106 9.26 0.27 0.38
N THR A 107 9.40 0.92 -0.78
CA THR A 107 10.72 1.14 -1.40
C THR A 107 11.65 1.95 -0.49
N GLN A 108 11.14 3.00 0.17
CA GLN A 108 11.91 3.80 1.11
C GLN A 108 12.33 2.98 2.33
N ASP A 109 11.46 2.14 2.88
CA ASP A 109 11.82 1.25 3.99
C ASP A 109 12.90 0.24 3.60
N PHE A 110 12.85 -0.30 2.38
CA PHE A 110 13.90 -1.18 1.85
C PHE A 110 15.21 -0.42 1.62
N GLU A 111 15.15 0.79 1.08
CA GLU A 111 16.33 1.62 0.82
C GLU A 111 16.99 2.04 2.14
N ASN A 112 16.22 2.47 3.13
CA ASN A 112 16.71 2.79 4.47
C ASN A 112 17.33 1.58 5.17
N ARG A 113 16.77 0.37 4.99
CA ARG A 113 17.35 -0.88 5.52
C ARG A 113 18.64 -1.29 4.79
N GLN A 114 18.77 -0.97 3.51
CA GLN A 114 19.97 -1.30 2.72
C GLN A 114 21.08 -0.27 2.87
N GLN A 115 20.76 1.01 3.05
CA GLN A 115 21.72 2.11 3.17
C GLN A 115 22.17 2.37 4.62
N GLY A 116 21.59 1.66 5.61
CA GLY A 116 21.87 1.86 7.02
C GLY A 116 21.06 3.02 7.59
N GLU A 117 20.45 2.81 8.75
CA GLU A 117 19.73 3.84 9.48
C GLU A 117 20.70 4.98 9.82
N PHE A 118 20.47 6.18 9.30
CA PHE A 118 21.15 7.38 9.78
C PHE A 118 20.71 7.59 11.23
N VAL A 119 21.46 7.01 12.16
CA VAL A 119 21.34 7.28 13.59
C VAL A 119 21.90 8.68 13.79
N ASP A 120 21.05 9.63 14.21
CA ASP A 120 21.55 10.90 14.74
C ASP A 120 22.49 10.57 15.89
N TYR A 121 23.77 10.94 15.73
CA TYR A 121 24.76 10.76 16.78
C TYR A 121 24.23 11.43 18.05
N GLU A 122 24.04 10.66 19.11
CA GLU A 122 24.01 11.25 20.44
C GLU A 122 25.39 11.87 20.63
N GLU A 123 25.47 13.21 20.54
CA GLU A 123 26.67 13.95 20.94
C GLU A 123 26.91 13.63 22.41
N VAL A 124 27.74 12.61 22.65
CA VAL A 124 28.28 12.35 23.97
C VAL A 124 29.09 13.58 24.30
N SER A 125 28.52 14.48 25.09
CA SER A 125 29.20 15.68 25.56
C SER A 125 30.57 15.26 26.05
N SER A 126 31.61 15.77 25.40
CA SER A 126 33.02 15.59 25.74
C SER A 126 33.41 16.41 26.97
N GLU A 127 32.42 16.88 27.73
CA GLU A 127 32.66 17.26 29.11
C GLU A 127 33.12 16.01 29.87
N PRO A 128 34.35 16.01 30.41
CA PRO A 128 34.78 14.93 31.27
C PRO A 128 33.81 14.88 32.44
N LYS A 129 32.90 13.89 32.45
CA LYS A 129 32.22 13.50 33.68
C LYS A 129 33.34 13.27 34.67
N LYS A 130 33.42 14.12 35.70
CA LYS A 130 34.37 13.97 36.80
C LYS A 130 34.39 12.51 37.15
N GLU A 131 35.53 11.88 36.86
CA GLU A 131 35.77 10.48 37.12
C GLU A 131 35.47 10.27 38.61
N GLU A 132 34.33 9.67 38.94
CA GLU A 132 34.30 8.82 40.11
C GLU A 132 35.22 7.68 39.75
N THR A 133 36.51 7.88 40.03
CA THR A 133 37.52 6.84 39.99
C THR A 133 36.95 5.65 40.74
N LEU A 134 36.54 4.63 39.99
CA LEU A 134 36.17 3.35 40.55
C LEU A 134 37.39 2.87 41.33
N GLU A 135 37.34 2.96 42.67
CA GLU A 135 38.36 2.38 43.52
C GLU A 135 38.30 0.87 43.32
N LEU A 136 39.15 0.36 42.43
CA LEU A 136 39.26 -1.06 42.18
C LEU A 136 39.66 -1.74 43.50
N PRO A 137 38.93 -2.78 43.93
CA PRO A 137 39.35 -3.59 45.07
C PRO A 137 40.77 -4.09 44.81
N ARG A 138 41.68 -3.89 45.77
CA ARG A 138 43.05 -4.38 45.63
C ARG A 138 43.01 -5.90 45.48
N LEU A 139 43.43 -6.38 44.31
CA LEU A 139 43.57 -7.80 44.03
C LEU A 139 44.61 -8.38 45.00
N GLU A 140 44.15 -9.27 45.87
CA GLU A 140 45.03 -10.11 46.67
C GLU A 140 45.88 -10.94 45.69
N ARG A 141 47.19 -10.71 45.71
CA ARG A 141 48.13 -11.43 44.85
C ARG A 141 48.09 -12.90 45.24
N MET A 142 47.28 -13.69 44.53
CA MET A 142 47.36 -15.14 44.62
C MET A 142 48.78 -15.55 44.22
N GLU A 143 49.47 -16.21 45.16
CA GLU A 143 50.77 -16.81 44.91
C GLU A 143 50.70 -17.67 43.66
N ARG A 144 51.66 -17.47 42.76
CA ARG A 144 51.76 -18.12 41.45
C ARG A 144 51.59 -19.63 41.58
N ARG A 145 50.35 -20.12 41.40
CA ARG A 145 50.12 -21.51 41.07
C ARG A 145 50.59 -21.72 39.64
N GLN A 146 51.57 -22.61 39.57
CA GLN A 146 52.31 -23.06 38.40
C GLN A 146 51.49 -23.04 37.11
N GLN A 147 52.11 -22.41 36.12
CA GLN A 147 51.72 -22.27 34.74
C GLN A 147 51.20 -23.59 34.15
N LYS A 148 49.88 -23.78 34.19
CA LYS A 148 49.21 -24.82 33.43
C LYS A 148 49.19 -24.34 31.98
N ARG A 149 49.89 -25.07 31.11
CA ARG A 149 50.02 -24.83 29.67
C ARG A 149 48.65 -24.46 29.09
N ASN A 150 48.55 -23.29 28.47
CA ASN A 150 47.32 -22.76 27.90
C ASN A 150 46.93 -23.57 26.67
N ASP A 151 45.73 -24.15 26.66
CA ASP A 151 45.13 -24.90 25.53
C ASP A 151 44.71 -23.99 24.35
N TYR A 152 44.99 -22.69 24.41
CA TYR A 152 44.70 -21.74 23.35
C TYR A 152 45.60 -21.89 22.12
N ASP A 153 46.78 -22.49 22.30
CA ASP A 153 47.74 -22.69 21.21
C ASP A 153 47.25 -23.74 20.19
N ASN A 154 46.28 -24.60 20.56
CA ASN A 154 45.78 -25.69 19.71
C ASN A 154 44.55 -25.30 18.86
N MET A 155 44.10 -24.05 18.90
CA MET A 155 42.88 -23.60 18.19
C MET A 155 43.12 -23.14 16.75
N PHE A 156 44.37 -23.10 16.31
CA PHE A 156 44.75 -22.60 14.98
C PHE A 156 45.61 -23.59 14.16
N GLU A 157 45.71 -24.85 14.61
CA GLU A 157 46.19 -25.97 13.78
C GLU A 157 45.05 -26.61 12.97
#